data_AF-A0A2N6BLW8-F1
#
_entry.id   AF-A0A2N6BLW8-F1
#
_cell.length_a   1.000
_cell.length_b   1.000
_cell.length_c   1.000
_cell.angle_alpha   90.00
_cell.angle_beta   90.00
_cell.angle_gamma   90.00
#
_symmetry.space_group_name_H-M   'P 1'
#
loop_
_entity.id
_entity.type
_entity.pdbx_description
1 polymer ?
#
loop_
_entity_poly.entity_id
_entity_poly.type
_entity_poly.pdbx_seq_one_letter_code
_entity_poly.pdbx_strand_id
1 'polypeptide(L)'
;EAWGARQGAGGDFSRFLEISNSIKLDELGRWQPNRFLSYGAYGADGESLFAGGLFADGELHDFAQGAISEDGAHSWLAATDGPKHPFNGTTIPDADAAGGYSWCKAPRLDGEVVEMGALARQLVGGHPLIRDLAARGGGNVFSRVAARLVETARLLPAMEQWADKLEPGAPFYREAPMPADGEGFGLVEAARGGLGHWLRVQNNCILNYQIIAPTTWNFSPRDREGTPGALEQALVGAPVRDGEADPVAVQHIVRSFDPCMVCTVH
;
A
#
# COMPACT_ATOMS: atom_id res chain seq x y z
N GLU A 1 -9.62 -11.84 21.42
CA GLU A 1 -10.06 -12.97 22.26
C GLU A 1 -11.57 -12.98 22.54
N ALA A 2 -12.16 -11.92 23.12
CA ALA A 2 -13.60 -11.89 23.45
C ALA A 2 -14.58 -12.13 22.28
N TRP A 3 -14.23 -11.75 21.04
CA TRP A 3 -15.09 -11.96 19.86
C TRP A 3 -15.10 -13.41 19.35
N GLY A 4 -13.95 -14.10 19.41
CA GLY A 4 -13.84 -15.52 18.99
C GLY A 4 -14.24 -16.51 20.09
N ALA A 5 -14.23 -16.08 21.36
CA ALA A 5 -14.63 -16.91 22.49
C ALA A 5 -16.16 -17.04 22.68
N ARG A 6 -16.97 -16.34 21.87
CA ARG A 6 -18.43 -16.52 21.87
C ARG A 6 -18.77 -17.85 21.20
N GLN A 7 -18.99 -18.88 22.01
CA GLN A 7 -19.59 -20.13 21.55
C GLN A 7 -20.89 -19.84 20.78
N GLY A 8 -20.98 -20.31 19.53
CA GLY A 8 -22.16 -20.15 18.67
C GLY A 8 -22.15 -18.95 17.71
N ALA A 9 -21.04 -18.21 17.58
CA ALA A 9 -20.89 -17.19 16.53
C ALA A 9 -20.70 -17.86 15.15
N GLY A 10 -21.78 -18.34 14.53
CA GLY A 10 -21.79 -19.08 13.26
C GLY A 10 -21.48 -18.26 12.00
N GLY A 11 -20.51 -17.31 12.04
CA GLY A 11 -20.15 -16.45 10.92
C GLY A 11 -18.72 -16.65 10.42
N ASP A 12 -18.47 -16.27 9.16
CA ASP A 12 -17.18 -16.45 8.48
C ASP A 12 -16.00 -15.79 9.21
N PHE A 13 -16.23 -14.63 9.84
CA PHE A 13 -15.17 -13.97 10.61
C PHE A 13 -14.78 -14.76 11.85
N SER A 14 -15.73 -15.36 12.58
CA SER A 14 -15.41 -16.20 13.75
C SER A 14 -14.57 -17.41 13.33
N ARG A 15 -14.96 -18.05 12.22
CA ARG A 15 -14.20 -19.17 11.66
C ARG A 15 -12.80 -18.75 11.20
N PHE A 16 -12.66 -17.57 10.60
CA PHE A 16 -11.37 -16.99 10.28
C PHE A 16 -10.51 -16.79 11.54
N LEU A 17 -11.07 -16.26 12.63
CA LEU A 17 -10.35 -16.08 13.89
C LEU A 17 -9.85 -17.42 14.47
N GLU A 18 -10.70 -18.45 14.48
CA GLU A 18 -10.34 -19.79 14.94
C GLU A 18 -9.19 -20.38 14.12
N ILE A 19 -9.30 -20.35 12.79
CA ILE A 19 -8.26 -20.86 11.89
C ILE A 19 -6.97 -20.04 12.08
N SER A 20 -7.07 -18.72 12.05
CA SER A 20 -5.94 -17.80 12.21
C SER A 20 -5.16 -18.06 13.48
N ASN A 21 -5.84 -18.26 14.61
CA ASN A 21 -5.21 -18.58 15.89
C ASN A 21 -4.56 -19.97 15.86
N SER A 22 -5.23 -20.97 15.25
CA SER A 22 -4.70 -22.34 15.19
C SER A 22 -3.39 -22.44 14.39
N ILE A 23 -3.19 -21.56 13.41
CA ILE A 23 -1.98 -21.51 12.57
C ILE A 23 -1.10 -20.27 12.85
N LYS A 24 -1.42 -19.51 13.91
CA LYS A 24 -0.61 -18.38 14.41
C LYS A 24 -0.27 -17.33 13.36
N LEU A 25 -1.25 -16.88 12.58
CA LEU A 25 -1.02 -15.86 11.54
C LEU A 25 -0.54 -14.51 12.12
N ASP A 26 -0.78 -14.25 13.40
CA ASP A 26 -0.28 -13.06 14.09
C ASP A 26 1.24 -13.12 14.35
N GLU A 27 1.84 -14.30 14.32
CA GLU A 27 3.30 -14.51 14.47
C GLU A 27 4.06 -14.37 13.13
N LEU A 28 3.36 -14.27 11.99
CA LEU A 28 3.95 -14.26 10.66
C LEU A 28 3.95 -12.86 10.02
N GLY A 29 5.00 -12.53 9.26
CA GLY A 29 4.98 -11.37 8.37
C GLY A 29 5.18 -10.03 9.05
N ARG A 30 5.82 -10.03 10.23
CA ARG A 30 6.17 -8.83 11.01
C ARG A 30 7.39 -8.17 10.43
N TRP A 31 7.38 -6.84 10.35
CA TRP A 31 8.59 -6.04 10.14
C TRP A 31 8.61 -4.84 11.10
N GLN A 32 9.78 -4.23 11.28
CA GLN A 32 9.97 -3.05 12.13
C GLN A 32 11.18 -2.22 11.63
N PRO A 33 11.15 -0.88 11.78
CA PRO A 33 10.04 -0.07 12.28
C PRO A 33 8.88 0.02 11.27
N ASN A 34 7.64 -0.16 11.74
CA ASN A 34 6.47 -0.14 10.85
C ASN A 34 6.03 1.31 10.57
N ARG A 35 6.24 1.77 9.34
CA ARG A 35 5.64 3.01 8.83
C ARG A 35 4.50 2.65 7.87
N PHE A 36 3.32 3.23 8.08
CA PHE A 36 2.15 2.96 7.25
C PHE A 36 1.65 4.23 6.58
N LEU A 37 1.56 4.24 5.25
CA LEU A 37 1.15 5.41 4.48
C LEU A 37 -0.23 5.19 3.86
N SER A 38 -1.09 6.22 3.98
CA SER A 38 -2.33 6.32 3.23
C SER A 38 -2.43 7.69 2.56
N TYR A 39 -2.88 7.71 1.31
CA TYR A 39 -3.21 8.94 0.59
C TYR A 39 -4.63 9.45 0.92
N GLY A 40 -5.44 8.64 1.58
CA GLY A 40 -6.84 8.91 1.84
C GLY A 40 -7.72 8.61 0.62
N ALA A 41 -9.01 8.36 0.87
CA ALA A 41 -9.96 8.07 -0.18
C ALA A 41 -11.40 8.38 0.19
N TYR A 42 -12.19 8.55 -0.87
CA TYR A 42 -13.62 8.86 -0.84
C TYR A 42 -13.92 10.14 -0.05
N GLY A 43 -13.17 11.20 -0.37
CA GLY A 43 -13.40 12.55 0.14
C GLY A 43 -14.59 13.22 -0.54
N ALA A 44 -15.58 13.63 0.23
CA ALA A 44 -16.69 14.48 -0.20
C ALA A 44 -17.03 15.48 0.91
N ASP A 45 -17.31 16.74 0.53
CA ASP A 45 -17.73 17.81 1.46
C ASP A 45 -16.79 18.04 2.66
N GLY A 46 -15.50 17.77 2.49
CA GLY A 46 -14.47 17.95 3.53
C GLY A 46 -14.30 16.74 4.46
N GLU A 47 -15.06 15.67 4.27
CA GLU A 47 -14.90 14.41 5.01
C GLU A 47 -14.45 13.28 4.08
N SER A 48 -13.45 12.51 4.51
CA SER A 48 -12.98 11.32 3.79
C SER A 48 -13.32 10.07 4.58
N LEU A 49 -13.88 9.04 3.91
CA LEU A 49 -14.11 7.73 4.54
C LEU A 49 -12.80 7.13 5.08
N PHE A 50 -11.72 7.29 4.31
CA PHE A 50 -10.36 6.94 4.70
C PHE A 50 -9.49 8.19 4.71
N ALA A 51 -8.92 8.49 5.88
CA ALA A 51 -8.03 9.63 6.06
C ALA A 51 -6.67 9.37 5.38
N GLY A 52 -6.06 10.44 4.86
CA GLY A 52 -4.66 10.43 4.41
C GLY A 52 -3.72 10.82 5.54
N GLY A 53 -2.50 10.29 5.51
CA GLY A 53 -1.49 10.52 6.54
C GLY A 53 -0.49 9.38 6.64
N LEU A 54 0.49 9.57 7.51
CA LEU A 54 1.51 8.59 7.87
C LEU A 54 1.26 8.15 9.32
N PHE A 55 1.15 6.84 9.56
CA PHE A 55 1.16 6.28 10.90
C PHE A 55 2.53 5.64 11.16
N ALA A 56 3.27 6.18 12.13
CA ALA A 56 4.60 5.73 12.50
C ALA A 56 4.81 5.91 14.00
N ASP A 57 5.50 4.96 14.64
CA ASP A 57 5.81 4.99 16.08
C ASP A 57 4.58 5.16 17.00
N GLY A 58 3.42 4.67 16.55
CA GLY A 58 2.16 4.79 17.29
C GLY A 58 1.45 6.14 17.13
N GLU A 59 2.02 7.05 16.36
CA GLU A 59 1.54 8.42 16.17
C GLU A 59 1.11 8.68 14.71
N LEU A 60 0.21 9.65 14.55
CA LEU A 60 -0.24 10.13 13.25
C LEU A 60 0.57 11.36 12.87
N HIS A 61 1.08 11.36 11.65
CA HIS A 61 1.86 12.43 11.05
C HIS A 61 1.21 12.83 9.72
N ASP A 62 1.35 14.10 9.36
CA ASP A 62 1.03 14.55 8.01
C ASP A 62 2.06 13.99 7.03
N PHE A 63 1.66 13.80 5.77
CA PHE A 63 2.58 13.48 4.69
C PHE A 63 2.47 14.50 3.56
N ALA A 64 3.59 14.78 2.91
CA ALA A 64 3.64 15.59 1.71
C ALA A 64 4.18 14.74 0.55
N GLN A 65 3.51 14.79 -0.60
CA GLN A 65 3.90 14.02 -1.78
C GLN A 65 5.33 14.34 -2.25
N GLY A 66 5.82 15.56 -1.97
CA GLY A 66 7.19 15.98 -2.33
C GLY A 66 8.30 15.19 -1.63
N ALA A 67 7.98 14.45 -0.55
CA ALA A 67 8.93 13.57 0.12
C ALA A 67 9.02 12.17 -0.53
N ILE A 68 8.24 11.90 -1.58
CA ILE A 68 8.28 10.64 -2.30
C ILE A 68 9.44 10.63 -3.30
N SER A 69 10.21 9.55 -3.30
CA SER A 69 11.25 9.30 -4.29
C SER A 69 11.31 7.83 -4.67
N GLU A 70 11.71 7.51 -5.90
CA GLU A 70 11.95 6.15 -6.36
C GLU A 70 13.42 5.92 -6.70
N ASP A 71 13.97 4.81 -6.23
CA ASP A 71 15.29 4.31 -6.60
C ASP A 71 15.18 3.14 -7.59
N GLY A 72 16.11 3.05 -8.54
CA GLY A 72 16.20 1.96 -9.52
C GLY A 72 17.42 1.05 -9.34
N ALA A 73 18.23 1.24 -8.29
CA ALA A 73 19.54 0.58 -8.14
C ALA A 73 19.51 -0.96 -8.16
N HIS A 74 18.41 -1.58 -7.72
CA HIS A 74 18.20 -3.03 -7.75
C HIS A 74 17.07 -3.44 -8.69
N SER A 75 16.74 -2.56 -9.64
CA SER A 75 15.72 -2.80 -10.66
C SER A 75 16.38 -3.08 -12.00
N TRP A 76 15.70 -3.79 -12.90
CA TRP A 76 16.09 -3.95 -14.31
C TRP A 76 15.80 -2.68 -15.12
N LEU A 77 16.38 -1.57 -14.68
CA LEU A 77 16.24 -0.25 -15.29
C LEU A 77 17.63 0.37 -15.43
N ALA A 78 17.82 1.23 -16.43
CA ALA A 78 19.05 1.97 -16.62
C ALA A 78 19.40 2.76 -15.35
N ALA A 79 20.67 2.75 -14.97
CA ALA A 79 21.16 3.40 -13.77
C ALA A 79 20.84 4.90 -13.74
N THR A 80 20.52 5.39 -12.56
CA THR A 80 20.26 6.81 -12.30
C THR A 80 21.23 7.36 -11.26
N ASP A 81 21.38 8.69 -11.22
CA ASP A 81 22.24 9.43 -10.29
C ASP A 81 21.70 9.52 -8.86
N GLY A 82 20.47 9.07 -8.60
CA GLY A 82 19.73 9.46 -7.41
C GLY A 82 18.37 8.78 -7.31
N PRO A 83 17.80 8.62 -6.10
CA PRO A 83 16.37 8.48 -5.99
C PRO A 83 15.73 9.73 -6.60
N LYS A 84 14.67 9.57 -7.39
CA LYS A 84 14.00 10.69 -8.07
C LYS A 84 12.58 10.83 -7.60
N HIS A 85 12.15 12.06 -7.34
CA HIS A 85 10.72 12.35 -7.25
C HIS A 85 10.03 12.01 -8.58
N PRO A 86 8.80 11.48 -8.59
CA PRO A 86 8.11 11.06 -9.82
C PRO A 86 8.03 12.11 -10.94
N PHE A 87 7.90 13.41 -10.63
CA PHE A 87 7.98 14.45 -11.67
C PHE A 87 9.29 14.41 -12.49
N ASN A 88 10.39 13.96 -11.88
CA ASN A 88 11.69 13.81 -12.52
C ASN A 88 12.08 12.33 -12.75
N GLY A 89 11.13 11.41 -12.55
CA GLY A 89 11.37 9.97 -12.69
C GLY A 89 11.69 9.59 -14.13
N THR A 90 12.49 8.53 -14.28
CA THR A 90 12.89 7.96 -15.56
C THR A 90 12.57 6.47 -15.57
N THR A 91 12.11 5.95 -16.71
CA THR A 91 11.80 4.53 -16.89
C THR A 91 12.42 4.07 -18.21
N ILE A 92 13.67 3.63 -18.15
CA ILE A 92 14.40 3.08 -19.29
C ILE A 92 14.70 1.62 -18.95
N PRO A 93 13.98 0.64 -19.53
CA PRO A 93 14.20 -0.77 -19.26
C PRO A 93 15.62 -1.22 -19.63
N ASP A 94 16.25 -1.99 -18.73
CA ASP A 94 17.54 -2.63 -18.96
C ASP A 94 17.58 -3.98 -18.25
N ALA A 95 17.29 -5.04 -19.01
CA ALA A 95 17.26 -6.41 -18.48
C ALA A 95 18.63 -6.93 -18.05
N ASP A 96 19.70 -6.31 -18.54
CA ASP A 96 21.08 -6.69 -18.26
C ASP A 96 21.70 -5.81 -17.15
N ALA A 97 20.90 -4.92 -16.54
CA ALA A 97 21.34 -4.05 -15.46
C ALA A 97 21.93 -4.86 -14.30
N ALA A 98 23.21 -4.61 -14.01
CA ALA A 98 23.94 -5.30 -12.96
C ALA A 98 23.31 -5.03 -11.58
N GLY A 99 23.03 -6.09 -10.81
CA GLY A 99 22.41 -5.99 -9.49
C GLY A 99 20.88 -5.93 -9.51
N GLY A 100 20.26 -5.81 -10.69
CA GLY A 100 18.81 -5.90 -10.86
C GLY A 100 18.28 -7.30 -10.56
N TYR A 101 17.21 -7.39 -9.76
CA TYR A 101 16.45 -8.63 -9.53
C TYR A 101 14.93 -8.44 -9.57
N SER A 102 14.47 -7.24 -9.96
CA SER A 102 13.06 -6.88 -10.04
C SER A 102 12.82 -5.86 -11.14
N TRP A 103 11.64 -5.85 -11.75
CA TRP A 103 11.21 -4.74 -12.62
C TRP A 103 10.59 -3.58 -11.83
N CYS A 104 10.30 -3.80 -10.54
CA CYS A 104 9.76 -2.78 -9.64
C CYS A 104 10.86 -1.79 -9.23
N LYS A 105 10.56 -0.49 -9.19
CA LYS A 105 11.39 0.53 -8.54
C LYS A 105 11.23 0.46 -7.01
N ALA A 106 12.12 1.13 -6.29
CA ALA A 106 12.10 1.20 -4.84
C ALA A 106 11.60 2.57 -4.34
N PRO A 107 10.28 2.78 -4.17
CA PRO A 107 9.75 4.00 -3.60
C PRO A 107 10.05 4.10 -2.11
N ARG A 108 10.34 5.32 -1.66
CA ARG A 108 10.61 5.70 -0.26
C ARG A 108 9.86 6.98 0.07
N LEU A 109 9.45 7.13 1.32
CA LEU A 109 8.93 8.37 1.87
C LEU A 109 9.98 8.95 2.83
N ASP A 110 10.59 10.07 2.42
CA ASP A 110 11.68 10.70 3.17
C ASP A 110 12.81 9.71 3.47
N GLY A 111 13.22 8.96 2.45
CA GLY A 111 14.28 7.95 2.54
C GLY A 111 13.88 6.60 3.14
N GLU A 112 12.74 6.48 3.85
CA GLU A 112 12.38 5.20 4.47
C GLU A 112 11.30 4.41 3.71
N VAL A 113 11.23 3.13 4.07
CA VAL A 113 10.22 2.17 3.65
C VAL A 113 8.89 2.45 4.35
N VAL A 114 7.79 2.31 3.60
CA VAL A 114 6.43 2.35 4.15
C VAL A 114 5.62 1.19 3.60
N GLU A 115 4.66 0.71 4.38
CA GLU A 115 3.63 -0.24 3.96
C GLU A 115 2.34 0.51 3.63
N MET A 116 1.66 0.10 2.56
CA MET A 116 0.36 0.61 2.15
C MET A 116 -0.71 -0.49 2.12
N GLY A 117 -1.98 -0.07 2.09
CA GLY A 117 -3.12 -0.97 1.94
C GLY A 117 -4.16 -0.78 3.05
N ALA A 118 -5.05 -1.76 3.19
CA ALA A 118 -6.14 -1.67 4.15
C ALA A 118 -5.64 -1.46 5.59
N LEU A 119 -4.56 -2.15 5.99
CA LEU A 119 -3.95 -1.95 7.31
C LEU A 119 -3.52 -0.49 7.52
N ALA A 120 -2.81 0.10 6.55
CA ALA A 120 -2.38 1.49 6.62
C ALA A 120 -3.57 2.46 6.72
N ARG A 121 -4.58 2.31 5.85
CA ARG A 121 -5.80 3.12 5.88
C ARG A 121 -6.52 3.05 7.22
N GLN A 122 -6.65 1.86 7.81
CA GLN A 122 -7.32 1.70 9.09
C GLN A 122 -6.49 2.30 10.26
N LEU A 123 -5.16 2.23 10.22
CA LEU A 123 -4.28 2.81 11.25
C LEU A 123 -4.27 4.34 11.21
N VAL A 124 -4.10 4.90 10.01
CA VAL A 124 -4.18 6.35 9.74
C VAL A 124 -5.56 6.87 10.13
N GLY A 125 -6.63 6.20 9.69
CA GLY A 125 -8.01 6.53 10.02
C GLY A 125 -8.44 6.24 11.47
N GLY A 126 -7.54 5.75 12.32
CA GLY A 126 -7.82 5.63 13.74
C GLY A 126 -8.73 4.49 14.18
N HIS A 127 -8.88 3.44 13.37
CA HIS A 127 -9.81 2.36 13.68
C HIS A 127 -9.41 1.61 14.97
N PRO A 128 -10.26 1.62 16.03
CA PRO A 128 -9.85 1.14 17.37
C PRO A 128 -9.36 -0.31 17.39
N LEU A 129 -10.07 -1.21 16.71
CA LEU A 129 -9.67 -2.62 16.63
C LEU A 129 -8.31 -2.77 15.96
N ILE A 130 -8.05 -2.04 14.87
CA ILE A 130 -6.83 -2.24 14.09
C ILE A 130 -5.63 -1.60 14.81
N ARG A 131 -5.83 -0.46 15.48
CA ARG A 131 -4.82 0.12 16.36
C ARG A 131 -4.47 -0.81 17.53
N ASP A 132 -5.45 -1.44 18.17
CA ASP A 132 -5.21 -2.42 19.22
C ASP A 132 -4.44 -3.65 18.70
N LEU A 133 -4.79 -4.17 17.52
CA LEU A 133 -4.05 -5.28 16.91
C LEU A 133 -2.60 -4.89 16.56
N ALA A 134 -2.38 -3.71 15.99
CA ALA A 134 -1.04 -3.23 15.66
C ALA A 134 -0.20 -2.93 16.91
N ALA A 135 -0.80 -2.41 17.99
CA ALA A 135 -0.10 -2.19 19.26
C ALA A 135 0.39 -3.50 19.89
N ARG A 136 -0.32 -4.63 19.68
CA ARG A 136 0.04 -5.94 20.22
C ARG A 136 1.09 -6.67 19.39
N GLY A 137 1.07 -6.52 18.06
CA GLY A 137 1.86 -7.37 17.17
C GLY A 137 2.31 -6.75 15.84
N GLY A 138 2.14 -5.43 15.68
CA GLY A 138 2.50 -4.70 14.46
C GLY A 138 1.71 -5.09 13.22
N GLY A 139 2.27 -4.77 12.05
CA GLY A 139 1.79 -5.31 10.78
C GLY A 139 2.21 -6.77 10.64
N ASN A 140 1.26 -7.68 10.60
CA ASN A 140 1.44 -9.13 10.45
C ASN A 140 0.33 -9.71 9.56
N VAL A 141 0.41 -11.00 9.24
CA VAL A 141 -0.59 -11.62 8.35
C VAL A 141 -2.01 -11.45 8.90
N PHE A 142 -2.20 -11.65 10.21
CA PHE A 142 -3.51 -11.50 10.84
C PHE A 142 -4.03 -10.06 10.76
N SER A 143 -3.23 -9.06 11.17
CA SER A 143 -3.67 -7.66 11.20
C SER A 143 -3.94 -7.11 9.79
N ARG A 144 -3.18 -7.52 8.77
CA ARG A 144 -3.46 -7.17 7.36
C ARG A 144 -4.80 -7.74 6.88
N VAL A 145 -5.07 -9.02 7.17
CA VAL A 145 -6.34 -9.65 6.75
C VAL A 145 -7.53 -9.07 7.53
N ALA A 146 -7.39 -8.89 8.84
CA ALA A 146 -8.43 -8.27 9.67
C ALA A 146 -8.75 -6.84 9.19
N ALA A 147 -7.74 -6.04 8.85
CA ALA A 147 -7.95 -4.69 8.31
C ALA A 147 -8.72 -4.70 6.98
N ARG A 148 -8.45 -5.68 6.10
CA ARG A 148 -9.19 -5.83 4.83
C ARG A 148 -10.66 -6.18 5.07
N LEU A 149 -10.96 -7.02 6.05
CA LEU A 149 -12.34 -7.37 6.42
C LEU A 149 -13.09 -6.18 7.04
N VAL A 150 -12.43 -5.44 7.94
CA VAL A 150 -12.96 -4.18 8.50
C VAL A 150 -13.25 -3.18 7.39
N GLU A 151 -12.35 -3.05 6.42
CA GLU A 151 -12.54 -2.15 5.29
C GLU A 151 -13.77 -2.50 4.47
N THR A 152 -13.97 -3.78 4.11
CA THR A 152 -15.19 -4.22 3.41
C THR A 152 -16.46 -3.89 4.20
N ALA A 153 -16.45 -4.14 5.52
CA ALA A 153 -17.58 -3.84 6.38
C ALA A 153 -17.89 -2.34 6.50
N ARG A 154 -16.88 -1.48 6.40
CA ARG A 154 -17.04 -0.01 6.38
C ARG A 154 -17.46 0.52 5.01
N LEU A 155 -16.95 -0.07 3.94
CA LEU A 155 -17.16 0.40 2.58
C LEU A 155 -18.59 0.14 2.09
N LEU A 156 -19.18 -1.02 2.40
CA LEU A 156 -20.53 -1.37 1.96
C LEU A 156 -21.60 -0.32 2.35
N PRO A 157 -21.78 0.05 3.64
CA PRO A 157 -22.77 1.07 4.00
C PRO A 157 -22.43 2.45 3.42
N ALA A 158 -21.15 2.78 3.22
CA ALA A 158 -20.77 4.02 2.55
C ALA A 158 -21.18 4.02 1.07
N MET A 159 -21.01 2.90 0.37
CA MET A 159 -21.45 2.72 -1.02
C MET A 159 -22.97 2.85 -1.15
N GLU A 160 -23.74 2.27 -0.22
CA GLU A 160 -25.20 2.43 -0.18
C GLU A 160 -25.58 3.91 -0.03
N GLN A 161 -24.96 4.63 0.92
CA GLN A 161 -25.20 6.06 1.11
C GLN A 161 -24.79 6.90 -0.10
N TRP A 162 -23.69 6.57 -0.77
CA TRP A 162 -23.29 7.26 -1.99
C TRP A 162 -24.27 7.01 -3.12
N ALA A 163 -24.75 5.77 -3.28
CA ALA A 163 -25.74 5.42 -4.28
C ALA A 163 -27.06 6.17 -4.07
N ASP A 164 -27.52 6.30 -2.82
CA ASP A 164 -28.72 7.06 -2.46
C ASP A 164 -28.57 8.57 -2.72
N LYS A 165 -27.35 9.09 -2.65
CA LYS A 165 -27.03 10.51 -2.91
C LYS A 165 -26.79 10.82 -4.39
N LEU A 166 -26.68 9.82 -5.26
CA LEU A 166 -26.50 10.05 -6.69
C LEU A 166 -27.75 10.71 -7.28
N GLU A 167 -27.56 11.82 -7.98
CA GLU A 167 -28.62 12.50 -8.73
C GLU A 167 -28.47 12.19 -10.23
N PRO A 168 -29.28 11.29 -10.81
CA PRO A 168 -29.17 10.97 -12.23
C PRO A 168 -29.40 12.20 -13.10
N GLY A 169 -28.43 12.49 -13.98
CA GLY A 169 -28.47 13.64 -14.88
C GLY A 169 -27.84 14.92 -14.31
N ALA A 170 -27.38 14.92 -13.05
CA ALA A 170 -26.58 16.01 -12.52
C ALA A 170 -25.24 16.14 -13.29
N PRO A 171 -24.65 17.36 -13.39
CA PRO A 171 -23.34 17.55 -14.01
C PRO A 171 -22.25 16.75 -13.31
N PHE A 172 -21.49 15.97 -14.06
CA PHE A 172 -20.42 15.09 -13.54
C PHE A 172 -19.02 15.48 -14.03
N TYR A 173 -18.90 16.51 -14.87
CA TYR A 173 -17.62 17.02 -15.35
C TYR A 173 -17.62 18.55 -15.34
N ARG A 174 -16.42 19.12 -15.24
CA ARG A 174 -16.18 20.54 -15.46
C ARG A 174 -15.24 20.68 -16.64
N GLU A 175 -15.59 21.52 -17.59
CA GLU A 175 -14.69 21.87 -18.69
C GLU A 175 -13.54 22.73 -18.15
N ALA A 176 -12.32 22.40 -18.55
CA ALA A 176 -11.12 23.13 -18.18
C ALA A 176 -10.20 23.25 -19.41
N PRO A 177 -9.51 24.38 -19.60
CA PRO A 177 -8.56 24.53 -20.70
C PRO A 177 -7.36 23.59 -20.49
N MET A 178 -6.87 22.99 -21.57
CA MET A 178 -5.62 22.22 -21.54
C MET A 178 -4.44 23.18 -21.32
N PRO A 179 -3.61 23.00 -20.27
CA PRO A 179 -2.42 23.82 -20.08
C PRO A 179 -1.37 23.53 -21.18
N ALA A 180 -0.73 24.58 -21.69
CA ALA A 180 0.40 24.42 -22.60
C ALA A 180 1.59 23.77 -21.90
N ASP A 181 1.88 24.22 -20.68
CA ASP A 181 2.95 23.71 -19.84
C ASP A 181 2.44 23.61 -18.39
N GLY A 182 2.90 22.59 -17.65
CA GLY A 182 2.54 22.45 -16.23
C GLY A 182 2.87 21.08 -15.65
N GLU A 183 2.70 20.97 -14.34
CA GLU A 183 2.83 19.71 -13.59
C GLU A 183 1.55 19.45 -12.80
N GLY A 184 1.17 18.19 -12.68
CA GLY A 184 -0.01 17.78 -11.93
C GLY A 184 0.16 16.39 -11.37
N PHE A 185 -0.44 16.13 -10.21
CA PHE A 185 -0.44 14.81 -9.61
C PHE A 185 -1.85 14.43 -9.15
N GLY A 186 -2.11 13.13 -9.09
CA GLY A 186 -3.34 12.57 -8.55
C GLY A 186 -3.00 11.41 -7.61
N LEU A 187 -3.43 11.51 -6.35
CA LEU A 187 -3.27 10.46 -5.36
C LEU A 187 -4.65 9.89 -5.00
N VAL A 188 -4.77 8.57 -5.05
CA VAL A 188 -5.98 7.85 -4.66
C VAL A 188 -5.62 6.59 -3.88
N GLU A 189 -6.57 5.99 -3.16
CA GLU A 189 -6.41 4.63 -2.67
C GLU A 189 -7.05 3.64 -3.64
N ALA A 190 -6.24 2.73 -4.16
CA ALA A 190 -6.72 1.49 -4.74
C ALA A 190 -6.92 0.44 -3.63
N ALA A 191 -7.53 -0.70 -3.97
CA ALA A 191 -7.77 -1.79 -3.00
C ALA A 191 -6.49 -2.21 -2.23
N ARG A 192 -5.33 -2.13 -2.88
CA ARG A 192 -4.03 -2.57 -2.35
C ARG A 192 -3.20 -1.48 -1.66
N GLY A 193 -3.67 -0.22 -1.67
CA GLY A 193 -2.95 0.92 -1.09
C GLY A 193 -2.97 2.16 -1.98
N GLY A 194 -2.09 3.11 -1.68
CA GLY A 194 -1.95 4.36 -2.40
C GLY A 194 -1.47 4.17 -3.84
N LEU A 195 -2.19 4.75 -4.79
CA LEU A 195 -1.84 4.87 -6.20
C LEU A 195 -1.60 6.35 -6.48
N GLY A 196 -0.41 6.68 -6.97
CA GLY A 196 -0.05 8.03 -7.37
C GLY A 196 0.28 8.10 -8.85
N HIS A 197 -0.24 9.12 -9.53
CA HIS A 197 0.11 9.47 -10.90
C HIS A 197 0.69 10.88 -10.91
N TRP A 198 1.82 11.07 -11.60
CA TRP A 198 2.48 12.35 -11.76
C TRP A 198 2.69 12.63 -13.24
N LEU A 199 2.28 13.82 -13.66
CA LEU A 199 2.27 14.25 -15.05
C LEU A 199 3.02 15.57 -15.19
N ARG A 200 3.85 15.68 -16.22
CA ARG A 200 4.38 16.93 -16.74
C ARG A 200 3.91 17.11 -18.18
N VAL A 201 3.38 18.29 -18.50
CA VAL A 201 2.95 18.68 -19.84
C VAL A 201 3.88 19.79 -20.32
N GLN A 202 4.27 19.72 -21.59
CA GLN A 202 5.02 20.77 -22.28
C GLN A 202 4.54 20.90 -23.72
N ASN A 203 4.32 22.12 -24.20
CA ASN A 203 3.77 22.41 -25.53
C ASN A 203 2.50 21.58 -25.86
N ASN A 204 1.56 21.48 -24.92
CA ASN A 204 0.34 20.68 -25.01
C ASN A 204 0.55 19.15 -25.14
N CYS A 205 1.78 18.65 -24.92
CA CYS A 205 2.12 17.23 -24.99
C CYS A 205 2.56 16.71 -23.62
N ILE A 206 2.28 15.43 -23.34
CA ILE A 206 2.82 14.76 -22.15
C ILE A 206 4.35 14.65 -22.32
N LEU A 207 5.09 15.37 -21.47
CA LEU A 207 6.54 15.32 -21.41
C LEU A 207 7.03 14.15 -20.56
N ASN A 208 6.39 13.93 -19.41
CA ASN A 208 6.69 12.83 -18.50
C ASN A 208 5.41 12.36 -17.81
N TYR A 209 5.27 11.05 -17.64
CA TYR A 209 4.20 10.43 -16.87
C TYR A 209 4.80 9.32 -16.03
N GLN A 210 4.69 9.43 -14.71
CA GLN A 210 5.18 8.42 -13.78
C GLN A 210 4.04 7.94 -12.89
N ILE A 211 4.03 6.65 -12.61
CA ILE A 211 3.04 5.99 -11.76
C ILE A 211 3.81 5.31 -10.63
N ILE A 212 3.31 5.47 -9.41
CA ILE A 212 3.69 4.59 -8.30
C ILE A 212 2.44 3.87 -7.86
N ALA A 213 2.36 2.59 -8.20
CA ALA A 213 1.26 1.74 -7.82
C ALA A 213 1.41 1.23 -6.37
N PRO A 214 0.32 0.74 -5.76
CA PRO A 214 0.37 0.27 -4.38
C PRO A 214 1.32 -0.90 -4.15
N THR A 215 1.35 -1.83 -5.11
CA THR A 215 2.25 -3.00 -5.01
C THR A 215 3.71 -2.55 -5.16
N THR A 216 4.02 -1.45 -5.85
CA THR A 216 5.38 -0.89 -5.96
C THR A 216 5.93 -0.50 -4.59
N TRP A 217 5.11 0.04 -3.70
CA TRP A 217 5.48 0.29 -2.30
C TRP A 217 5.76 -0.99 -1.53
N ASN A 218 4.79 -1.91 -1.54
CA ASN A 218 4.85 -3.10 -0.70
C ASN A 218 5.89 -4.14 -1.16
N PHE A 219 6.14 -4.22 -2.47
CA PHE A 219 7.04 -5.18 -3.12
C PHE A 219 8.29 -4.50 -3.68
N SER A 220 8.61 -3.30 -3.19
CA SER A 220 9.82 -2.59 -3.58
C SER A 220 11.05 -3.48 -3.37
N PRO A 221 12.01 -3.53 -4.31
CA PRO A 221 13.31 -4.11 -4.01
C PRO A 221 14.06 -3.20 -3.02
N ARG A 222 15.30 -3.61 -2.73
CA ARG A 222 16.29 -2.80 -2.04
C ARG A 222 16.54 -1.48 -2.79
N ASP A 223 16.67 -0.40 -2.05
CA ASP A 223 17.21 0.86 -2.59
C ASP A 223 18.75 0.77 -2.74
N ARG A 224 19.39 1.86 -3.18
CA ARG A 224 20.85 1.92 -3.33
C ARG A 224 21.63 1.67 -2.05
N GLU A 225 21.05 1.99 -0.89
CA GLU A 225 21.69 1.77 0.42
C GLU A 225 21.54 0.33 0.89
N GLY A 226 20.84 -0.51 0.09
CA GLY A 226 20.59 -1.91 0.40
C GLY A 226 19.41 -2.12 1.34
N THR A 227 18.63 -1.07 1.64
CA THR A 227 17.49 -1.18 2.58
C THR A 227 16.35 -1.96 1.93
N PRO A 228 15.96 -3.14 2.46
CA PRO A 228 14.92 -3.99 1.88
C PRO A 228 13.53 -3.38 1.94
N GLY A 229 12.65 -3.73 0.99
CA GLY A 229 11.26 -3.28 0.99
C GLY A 229 10.38 -3.93 2.07
N ALA A 230 9.13 -3.47 2.19
CA ALA A 230 8.21 -3.92 3.25
C ALA A 230 7.98 -5.44 3.23
N LEU A 231 7.75 -6.04 2.06
CA LEU A 231 7.61 -7.49 1.93
C LEU A 231 8.89 -8.24 2.28
N GLU A 232 10.05 -7.79 1.77
CA GLU A 232 11.32 -8.45 2.03
C GLU A 232 11.62 -8.48 3.53
N GLN A 233 11.35 -7.37 4.23
CA GLN A 233 11.45 -7.30 5.68
C GLN A 233 10.44 -8.22 6.38
N ALA A 234 9.19 -8.27 5.91
CA ALA A 234 8.17 -9.15 6.47
C ALA A 234 8.48 -10.65 6.29
N LEU A 235 9.27 -11.01 5.29
CA LEU A 235 9.70 -12.39 5.05
C LEU A 235 10.84 -12.83 5.97
N VAL A 236 11.55 -11.89 6.62
CA VAL A 236 12.64 -12.23 7.54
C VAL A 236 12.08 -13.04 8.72
N GLY A 237 12.67 -14.21 8.96
CA GLY A 237 12.25 -15.11 10.03
C GLY A 237 11.03 -15.98 9.72
N ALA A 238 10.50 -15.93 8.48
CA ALA A 238 9.43 -16.84 8.07
C ALA A 238 9.89 -18.32 8.20
N PRO A 239 9.13 -19.19 8.89
CA PRO A 239 9.52 -20.58 9.08
C PRO A 239 9.47 -21.35 7.76
N VAL A 240 10.50 -22.15 7.52
CA VAL A 240 10.59 -23.12 6.42
C VAL A 240 10.86 -24.48 7.04
N ARG A 241 9.95 -25.44 6.83
CA ARG A 241 10.09 -26.79 7.39
C ARG A 241 11.08 -27.60 6.57
N ASP A 242 11.71 -28.58 7.21
CA ASP A 242 12.64 -29.49 6.51
C ASP A 242 11.94 -30.20 5.35
N GLY A 243 12.53 -30.11 4.16
CA GLY A 243 11.98 -30.69 2.92
C GLY A 243 10.83 -29.91 2.29
N GLU A 244 10.48 -28.72 2.80
CA GLU A 244 9.42 -27.88 2.26
C GLU A 244 9.92 -27.07 1.06
N ALA A 245 9.50 -27.45 -0.15
CA ALA A 245 9.86 -26.73 -1.39
C ALA A 245 9.07 -25.42 -1.58
N ASP A 246 7.82 -25.38 -1.12
CA ASP A 246 6.89 -24.24 -1.27
C ASP A 246 6.37 -23.77 0.10
N PRO A 247 7.16 -23.00 0.88
CA PRO A 247 6.84 -22.75 2.28
C PRO A 247 5.51 -22.06 2.49
N VAL A 248 4.61 -22.70 3.24
CA VAL A 248 3.24 -22.18 3.47
C VAL A 248 3.28 -20.86 4.24
N ALA A 249 4.28 -20.64 5.11
CA ALA A 249 4.45 -19.38 5.82
C ALA A 249 4.80 -18.23 4.88
N VAL A 250 5.75 -18.42 3.95
CA VAL A 250 6.09 -17.43 2.90
C VAL A 250 4.84 -17.10 2.09
N GLN A 251 4.08 -18.13 1.73
CA GLN A 251 2.82 -18.04 1.02
C GLN A 251 1.74 -17.23 1.76
N HIS A 252 1.61 -17.36 3.08
CA HIS A 252 0.72 -16.54 3.89
C HIS A 252 1.17 -15.09 3.96
N ILE A 253 2.48 -14.85 4.14
CA ILE A 253 3.07 -13.51 4.21
C ILE A 253 2.83 -12.77 2.90
N VAL A 254 3.26 -13.32 1.78
CA VAL A 254 3.11 -12.70 0.45
C VAL A 254 1.64 -12.40 0.15
N ARG A 255 0.73 -13.35 0.37
CA ARG A 255 -0.70 -13.15 0.09
C ARG A 255 -1.37 -12.15 1.03
N SER A 256 -0.84 -11.94 2.23
CA SER A 256 -1.39 -10.96 3.17
C SER A 256 -1.30 -9.52 2.67
N PHE A 257 -0.31 -9.22 1.82
CA PHE A 257 -0.17 -7.94 1.13
C PHE A 257 -1.06 -7.80 -0.12
N ASP A 258 -1.73 -8.88 -0.56
CA ASP A 258 -2.58 -8.89 -1.77
C ASP A 258 -1.86 -8.33 -3.02
N PRO A 259 -0.77 -8.96 -3.49
CA PRO A 259 -0.02 -8.46 -4.63
C PRO A 259 -0.82 -8.44 -5.93
N CYS A 260 -0.61 -7.41 -6.73
CA CYS A 260 -0.92 -7.41 -8.16
C CYS A 260 0.36 -7.19 -8.96
N MET A 261 0.94 -8.25 -9.53
CA MET A 261 2.26 -8.16 -10.17
C MET A 261 2.28 -7.32 -11.45
N VAL A 262 1.14 -7.20 -12.13
CA VAL A 262 0.99 -6.27 -13.28
C VAL A 262 1.01 -4.82 -12.80
N CYS A 263 0.57 -4.57 -11.57
CA CYS A 263 0.61 -3.22 -11.03
C CYS A 263 2.01 -2.76 -10.65
N THR A 264 2.95 -3.66 -10.40
CA THR A 264 4.26 -3.32 -9.82
C THR A 264 5.29 -2.74 -10.79
N VAL A 265 5.03 -2.80 -12.10
CA VAL A 265 6.05 -2.61 -13.15
C VAL A 265 5.79 -1.41 -14.07
N HIS A 266 4.59 -0.81 -13.99
CA HIS A 266 4.18 0.28 -14.88
C HIS A 266 4.57 1.65 -14.35
#